data_AF-A0A5H5T717-F1
#
_entry.id   AF-A0A5H5T717-F1
#
_cell.length_a   1.000
_cell.length_b   1.000
_cell.length_c   1.000
_cell.angle_alpha   90.00
_cell.angle_beta   90.00
_cell.angle_gamma   90.00
#
_symmetry.space_group_name_H-M   'P 1'
#
loop_
_entity.id
_entity.type
_entity.pdbx_description
1 polymer ?
#
loop_
_entity_poly.entity_id
_entity_poly.type
_entity_poly.pdbx_seq_one_letter_code
_entity_poly.pdbx_strand_id
1 'polypeptide(L)'
;MAKHLNRSEIKIITSIILTWDGKITWSDLCHSVYKHLNRTITRQSLSAHNEVVEAYRTKKNLLNLKESGLKKPANLTIAAQQILNLKAENEMLKKQNNRYKEQFSYWQYNAYRHGLSMEQLNRPFNKK
;
A
#
# COMPACT_ATOMS: atom_id res chain seq x y z
N MET A 1 6.50 -21.05 -17.48
CA MET A 1 6.94 -19.67 -17.18
C MET A 1 5.88 -19.02 -16.31
N ALA A 2 6.23 -18.60 -15.09
CA ALA A 2 5.27 -17.95 -14.19
C ALA A 2 4.80 -16.64 -14.85
N LYS A 3 3.50 -16.54 -15.15
CA LYS A 3 2.94 -15.31 -15.70
C LYS A 3 3.05 -14.22 -14.62
N HIS A 4 3.98 -13.28 -14.81
CA HIS A 4 4.16 -12.15 -13.91
C HIS A 4 2.88 -11.34 -13.80
N LEU A 5 2.58 -10.84 -12.59
CA LEU A 5 1.47 -9.92 -12.39
C LEU A 5 1.83 -8.57 -13.01
N ASN A 6 0.96 -8.07 -13.88
CA ASN A 6 1.12 -6.72 -14.43
C ASN A 6 0.57 -5.67 -13.44
N ARG A 7 0.89 -4.39 -13.71
CA ARG A 7 0.51 -3.29 -12.81
C ARG A 7 -1.00 -3.13 -12.63
N SER A 8 -1.81 -3.42 -13.65
CA SER A 8 -3.27 -3.40 -13.54
C SER A 8 -3.80 -4.52 -12.64
N GLU A 9 -3.25 -5.72 -12.76
CA GLU A 9 -3.61 -6.86 -11.92
C GLU A 9 -3.23 -6.61 -10.46
N ILE A 10 -2.05 -6.04 -10.20
CA ILE A 10 -1.62 -5.63 -8.85
C ILE A 10 -2.62 -4.64 -8.25
N LYS A 11 -3.09 -3.64 -9.02
CA LYS A 11 -4.11 -2.70 -8.55
C LYS A 11 -5.44 -3.38 -8.21
N ILE A 12 -5.90 -4.31 -9.03
CA ILE A 12 -7.13 -5.08 -8.77
C ILE A 12 -6.98 -5.87 -7.47
N ILE A 13 -5.87 -6.59 -7.30
CA ILE A 13 -5.57 -7.38 -6.09
C ILE A 13 -5.54 -6.49 -4.86
N THR A 14 -4.85 -5.35 -4.93
CA THR A 14 -4.81 -4.37 -3.84
C THR A 14 -6.21 -3.85 -3.50
N SER A 15 -7.05 -3.58 -4.50
CA SER A 15 -8.44 -3.18 -4.27
C SER A 15 -9.24 -4.26 -3.54
N ILE A 16 -9.14 -5.53 -3.97
CA ILE A 16 -9.79 -6.68 -3.33
C ILE A 16 -9.40 -6.77 -1.85
N ILE A 17 -8.10 -6.62 -1.55
CA ILE A 17 -7.58 -6.63 -0.19
C ILE A 17 -8.18 -5.49 0.64
N LEU A 18 -8.22 -4.27 0.11
CA LEU A 18 -8.73 -3.11 0.86
C LEU A 18 -10.22 -3.25 1.20
N THR A 19 -11.01 -3.87 0.33
CA THR A 19 -12.45 -4.12 0.54
C THR A 19 -12.76 -5.41 1.31
N TRP A 20 -11.75 -6.19 1.71
CA TRP A 20 -11.96 -7.47 2.40
C TRP A 20 -12.76 -7.29 3.69
N ASP A 21 -13.65 -8.23 4.01
CA ASP A 21 -14.34 -8.26 5.31
C ASP A 21 -14.18 -9.64 5.95
N GLY A 22 -14.14 -9.66 7.28
CA GLY A 22 -13.76 -10.84 8.04
C GLY A 22 -12.27 -11.17 7.98
N LYS A 23 -11.90 -12.37 8.44
CA LYS A 23 -10.52 -12.82 8.55
C LYS A 23 -9.88 -12.93 7.17
N ILE A 24 -8.73 -12.29 6.97
CA ILE A 24 -7.96 -12.38 5.74
C ILE A 24 -6.83 -13.40 5.87
N THR A 25 -6.79 -14.38 4.97
CA THR A 25 -5.67 -15.32 4.83
C THR A 25 -5.11 -15.30 3.41
N TRP A 26 -3.86 -15.71 3.24
CA TRP A 26 -3.25 -15.83 1.92
C TRP A 26 -3.99 -16.84 1.02
N SER A 27 -4.54 -17.90 1.61
CA SER A 27 -5.30 -18.91 0.86
C SER A 27 -6.59 -18.31 0.29
N ASP A 28 -7.33 -17.59 1.13
CA ASP A 28 -8.59 -16.95 0.72
C ASP A 28 -8.34 -15.87 -0.33
N LEU A 29 -7.26 -15.10 -0.17
CA LEU A 29 -6.85 -14.12 -1.16
C LEU A 29 -6.53 -14.78 -2.50
N CYS A 30 -5.77 -15.88 -2.53
CA CYS A 30 -5.48 -16.61 -3.78
C CYS A 30 -6.78 -17.08 -4.46
N HIS A 31 -7.75 -17.57 -3.67
CA HIS A 31 -9.04 -18.02 -4.19
C HIS A 31 -9.89 -16.86 -4.73
N SER A 32 -9.92 -15.72 -4.04
CA SER A 32 -10.63 -14.52 -4.50
C SER A 32 -10.00 -13.98 -5.79
N VAL A 33 -8.68 -13.91 -5.85
CA VAL A 33 -7.96 -13.46 -7.04
C VAL A 33 -8.22 -14.39 -8.22
N TYR A 34 -8.31 -15.71 -8.00
CA TYR A 34 -8.72 -16.65 -9.04
C TYR A 34 -10.11 -16.31 -9.62
N LYS A 35 -11.09 -15.97 -8.77
CA LYS A 35 -12.44 -15.59 -9.23
C LYS A 35 -12.44 -14.33 -10.08
N HIS A 36 -11.56 -13.36 -9.80
CA HIS A 36 -11.51 -12.09 -10.52
C HIS A 36 -10.65 -12.12 -11.78
N LEU A 37 -9.53 -12.85 -11.78
CA LEU A 37 -8.57 -12.88 -12.89
C LEU A 37 -8.66 -14.18 -13.72
N ASN A 38 -9.50 -15.13 -13.33
CA ASN A 38 -9.62 -16.47 -13.91
C ASN A 38 -8.26 -17.17 -14.11
N ARG A 39 -7.33 -16.93 -13.18
CA ARG A 39 -5.95 -17.41 -13.22
C ARG A 39 -5.52 -17.85 -11.83
N THR A 40 -4.91 -19.03 -11.73
CA THR A 40 -4.30 -19.51 -10.49
C THR A 40 -3.05 -18.70 -10.18
N ILE A 41 -3.08 -17.99 -9.06
CA ILE A 41 -1.96 -17.21 -8.56
C ILE A 41 -1.60 -17.76 -7.19
N THR A 42 -0.32 -18.06 -7.00
CA THR A 42 0.18 -18.60 -5.73
C THR A 42 0.49 -17.48 -4.75
N ARG A 43 0.53 -17.83 -3.46
CA ARG A 43 0.98 -16.91 -2.41
C ARG A 43 2.36 -16.32 -2.73
N GLN A 44 3.31 -17.14 -3.22
CA GLN A 44 4.67 -16.67 -3.54
C GLN A 44 4.62 -15.54 -4.57
N SER A 45 3.79 -15.70 -5.62
CA SER A 45 3.59 -14.69 -6.65
C SER A 45 3.02 -13.39 -6.07
N LEU A 46 1.99 -13.48 -5.22
CA LEU A 46 1.43 -12.30 -4.54
C LEU A 46 2.45 -11.60 -3.63
N SER A 47 3.19 -12.37 -2.83
CA SER A 47 4.14 -11.83 -1.87
C SER A 47 5.42 -11.27 -2.49
N ALA A 48 5.68 -11.55 -3.77
CA ALA A 48 6.80 -10.95 -4.51
C ALA A 48 6.57 -9.45 -4.79
N HIS A 49 5.32 -8.96 -4.68
CA HIS A 49 4.98 -7.57 -4.92
C HIS A 49 4.77 -6.83 -3.61
N ASN A 50 5.68 -5.89 -3.31
CA ASN A 50 5.62 -5.07 -2.09
C ASN A 50 4.27 -4.35 -1.92
N GLU A 51 3.67 -3.86 -3.00
CA GLU A 51 2.33 -3.21 -2.96
C GLU A 51 1.25 -4.15 -2.39
N VAL A 52 1.25 -5.41 -2.81
CA VAL A 52 0.29 -6.42 -2.35
C VAL A 52 0.56 -6.80 -0.89
N VAL A 53 1.84 -6.95 -0.52
CA VAL A 53 2.25 -7.26 0.85
C VAL A 53 1.83 -6.14 1.81
N GLU A 54 2.07 -4.89 1.45
CA GLU A 54 1.72 -3.74 2.27
C GLU A 54 0.21 -3.55 2.37
N ALA A 55 -0.54 -3.75 1.28
CA ALA A 55 -2.00 -3.77 1.32
C ALA A 55 -2.52 -4.86 2.27
N TYR A 56 -1.96 -6.08 2.18
CA TYR A 56 -2.36 -7.21 3.01
C TYR A 56 -2.09 -6.93 4.50
N ARG A 57 -0.88 -6.45 4.83
CA ARG A 57 -0.49 -6.08 6.20
C ARG A 57 -1.39 -5.00 6.76
N THR A 58 -1.59 -3.93 5.99
CA THR A 58 -2.46 -2.80 6.38
C THR A 58 -3.87 -3.29 6.68
N LYS A 59 -4.44 -4.09 5.79
CA LYS A 59 -5.79 -4.61 5.97
C LYS A 59 -5.89 -5.55 7.18
N LYS A 60 -4.94 -6.47 7.32
CA LYS A 60 -4.91 -7.40 8.46
C LYS A 60 -4.83 -6.66 9.79
N ASN A 61 -4.00 -5.62 9.89
CA ASN A 61 -3.92 -4.78 11.07
C ASN A 61 -5.24 -4.06 11.36
N LEU A 62 -5.89 -3.52 10.32
CA LEU A 62 -7.19 -2.86 10.45
C LEU A 62 -8.28 -3.83 10.94
N LEU A 63 -8.30 -5.07 10.46
CA LEU A 63 -9.24 -6.10 10.90
C LEU A 63 -8.98 -6.50 12.37
N ASN A 64 -7.72 -6.66 12.77
CA ASN A 64 -7.38 -6.92 14.17
C ASN A 64 -7.81 -5.76 15.09
N LEU A 65 -7.63 -4.50 14.64
CA LEU A 65 -8.13 -3.31 15.35
C LEU A 65 -9.66 -3.33 15.49
N LYS A 66 -10.38 -3.72 14.44
CA LYS A 66 -11.84 -3.92 14.45
C LYS A 66 -12.27 -4.96 15.48
N GLU A 67 -11.56 -6.08 15.57
CA GLU A 67 -11.80 -7.15 16.55
C GLU A 67 -11.51 -6.69 17.99
N SER A 68 -10.48 -5.87 18.21
CA SER A 68 -10.10 -5.34 19.53
C SER A 68 -11.06 -4.29 20.12
N GLY A 69 -12.15 -3.96 19.42
CA GLY A 69 -13.17 -3.03 19.87
C GLY A 69 -12.91 -1.60 19.42
N LEU A 70 -13.40 -1.25 18.23
CA LEU A 70 -13.39 0.14 17.75
C LEU A 70 -14.32 1.00 18.60
N LYS A 71 -13.80 2.12 19.12
CA LYS A 71 -14.63 3.17 19.73
C LYS A 71 -15.51 3.78 18.64
N LYS A 72 -16.81 3.52 18.73
CA LYS A 72 -17.79 4.09 17.81
C LYS A 72 -17.96 5.59 18.13
N PRO A 73 -18.06 6.46 17.12
CA PRO A 73 -18.38 7.86 17.33
C PRO A 73 -19.78 7.99 17.96
N ALA A 74 -19.99 9.05 18.74
CA ALA A 74 -21.24 9.24 19.49
C ALA A 74 -22.47 9.43 18.59
N ASN A 75 -22.30 9.98 17.37
CA ASN A 75 -23.37 10.11 16.39
C ASN A 75 -22.84 10.17 14.94
N LEU A 76 -23.76 10.07 13.98
CA LEU A 76 -23.45 10.08 12.54
C LEU A 76 -22.83 11.41 12.06
N THR A 77 -23.22 12.54 12.65
CA THR A 77 -22.66 13.86 12.29
C THR A 77 -21.18 13.94 12.61
N ILE A 78 -20.77 13.48 13.81
CA ILE A 78 -19.36 13.41 14.21
C ILE A 78 -18.58 12.45 13.30
N ALA A 79 -19.17 11.30 12.97
CA ALA A 79 -18.57 10.34 12.04
C ALA A 79 -18.33 10.95 10.65
N ALA A 80 -19.32 11.67 10.10
CA ALA A 80 -19.22 12.34 8.82
C ALA A 80 -18.13 13.43 8.83
N GLN A 81 -18.08 14.24 9.89
CA GLN A 81 -17.04 15.26 10.04
C GLN A 81 -15.64 14.64 10.13
N GLN A 82 -15.48 13.56 10.89
CA GLN A 82 -14.21 12.84 11.01
C GLN A 82 -13.77 12.27 9.66
N ILE A 83 -14.69 11.71 8.87
CA ILE A 83 -14.40 11.21 7.51
C ILE A 83 -13.96 12.36 6.59
N LEU A 84 -14.62 13.52 6.65
CA LEU A 84 -14.23 14.70 5.85
C LEU A 84 -12.82 15.18 6.20
N ASN A 85 -12.52 15.30 7.49
CA ASN A 85 -11.19 15.71 7.97
C ASN A 85 -10.11 14.73 7.53
N LEU A 86 -10.34 13.42 7.72
CA LEU A 86 -9.41 12.37 7.30
C LEU A 86 -9.19 12.35 5.79
N LYS A 87 -10.24 12.60 4.98
CA LYS A 87 -10.10 12.74 3.52
C LYS A 87 -9.25 13.94 3.15
N ALA A 88 -9.47 15.09 3.78
CA ALA A 88 -8.69 16.30 3.53
C ALA A 88 -7.21 16.10 3.88
N GLU A 89 -6.92 15.52 5.04
CA GLU A 89 -5.56 15.18 5.47
C GLU A 89 -4.91 14.18 4.50
N ASN A 90 -5.64 13.14 4.08
CA ASN A 90 -5.13 12.16 3.13
C ASN A 90 -4.74 12.81 1.79
N GLU A 91 -5.56 13.72 1.27
CA GLU A 91 -5.26 14.47 0.05
C GLU A 91 -4.04 15.39 0.22
N MET A 92 -3.90 16.06 1.38
CA MET A 92 -2.70 16.84 1.70
C MET A 92 -1.44 15.96 1.73
N LEU A 93 -1.51 14.79 2.39
CA LEU A 93 -0.40 13.83 2.46
C LEU A 93 -0.02 13.28 1.08
N LYS A 94 -1.00 12.96 0.22
CA LYS A 94 -0.74 12.55 -1.17
C LYS A 94 -0.02 13.64 -1.96
N LYS A 95 -0.48 14.89 -1.86
CA LYS A 95 0.18 16.03 -2.53
C LYS A 95 1.61 16.20 -2.04
N GLN A 96 1.84 16.09 -0.73
CA GLN A 96 3.18 16.18 -0.16
C GLN A 96 4.08 15.03 -0.64
N ASN A 97 3.57 13.81 -0.68
CA ASN A 97 4.31 12.65 -1.19
C ASN A 97 4.69 12.82 -2.67
N ASN A 98 3.80 13.38 -3.50
CA ASN A 98 4.10 13.68 -4.90
C ASN A 98 5.21 14.73 -5.04
N ARG A 99 5.16 15.80 -4.24
CA ARG A 99 6.23 16.81 -4.21
C ARG A 99 7.57 16.20 -3.83
N TYR A 100 7.60 15.31 -2.84
CA TYR A 100 8.83 14.60 -2.48
C TYR A 100 9.35 13.70 -3.61
N LYS A 101 8.46 12.99 -4.31
CA LYS A 101 8.85 12.16 -5.48
C LYS A 101 9.46 12.99 -6.62
N GLU A 102 8.87 14.16 -6.90
CA GLU A 102 9.42 15.11 -7.87
C GLU A 102 10.81 15.59 -7.42
N GLN A 103 10.95 16.00 -6.16
CA GLN A 103 12.22 16.41 -5.59
C GLN A 103 13.28 15.29 -5.65
N PHE A 104 12.91 14.05 -5.33
CA PHE A 104 13.79 12.89 -5.49
C PHE A 104 14.25 12.71 -6.93
N SER A 105 13.39 12.94 -7.91
CA SER A 105 13.74 12.82 -9.33
C SER A 105 14.76 13.89 -9.74
N TYR A 106 14.59 15.14 -9.30
CA TYR A 106 15.59 16.20 -9.52
C TYR A 106 16.94 15.87 -8.88
N TRP A 107 16.93 15.38 -7.64
CA TRP A 107 18.15 14.98 -6.95
C TRP A 107 18.84 13.80 -7.62
N GLN A 108 18.10 12.78 -8.06
CA GLN A 108 18.66 11.65 -8.80
C GLN A 108 19.32 12.11 -10.10
N TYR A 109 18.66 12.99 -10.86
CA TYR A 109 19.22 13.55 -12.10
C TYR A 109 20.51 14.33 -11.84
N ASN A 110 20.50 15.24 -10.86
CA ASN A 110 21.67 16.05 -10.51
C ASN A 110 22.81 15.18 -9.96
N ALA A 111 22.51 14.19 -9.12
CA ALA A 111 23.50 13.26 -8.60
C ALA A 111 24.21 12.50 -9.72
N TYR A 112 23.44 11.98 -10.69
CA TYR A 112 24.00 11.33 -11.87
C TYR A 112 24.89 12.28 -12.69
N ARG A 113 24.42 13.51 -12.95
CA ARG A 113 25.19 14.56 -13.66
C ARG A 113 26.53 14.90 -12.98
N HIS A 114 26.62 14.73 -11.66
CA HIS A 114 27.82 14.98 -10.86
C HIS A 114 28.61 13.70 -10.52
N GLY A 115 28.27 12.55 -11.12
CA GLY A 115 29.01 11.30 -10.96
C GLY A 115 28.81 10.60 -9.61
N LEU A 116 27.76 10.94 -8.86
CA LEU A 116 27.43 10.26 -7.60
C LEU A 116 26.78 8.89 -7.87
N SER A 117 27.25 7.86 -7.18
CA SER A 117 26.68 6.51 -7.26
C SER A 117 25.47 6.33 -6.35
N MET A 118 24.60 5.38 -6.68
CA MET A 118 23.45 5.04 -5.85
C MET A 118 23.86 4.53 -4.46
N GLU A 119 25.02 3.86 -4.35
CA GLU A 119 25.57 3.43 -3.06
C GLU A 119 25.95 4.61 -2.17
N GLN A 120 26.51 5.68 -2.76
CA GLN A 120 26.81 6.91 -2.02
C GLN A 120 25.54 7.61 -1.55
N LEU A 121 24.51 7.66 -2.40
CA LEU A 121 23.21 8.27 -2.06
C LEU A 121 22.45 7.49 -0.98
N ASN A 122 22.55 6.16 -0.98
CA ASN A 122 21.88 5.29 -0.01
C ASN A 122 22.68 5.04 1.26
N ARG A 123 23.88 5.62 1.39
CA ARG A 123 24.70 5.45 2.58
C ARG A 123 23.91 5.98 3.79
N PRO A 124 23.69 5.16 4.84
CA PRO A 124 22.96 5.60 6.01
C PRO A 124 23.71 6.75 6.68
N PHE A 125 22.98 7.65 7.33
CA PHE A 125 23.62 8.66 8.18
C PHE A 125 24.49 7.96 9.23
N ASN A 126 25.73 8.44 9.42
CA ASN A 126 26.56 7.97 10.53
C ASN A 126 25.81 8.24 11.83
N LYS A 127 25.35 7.17 12.49
CA LYS A 127 24.79 7.27 13.84
C LYS A 127 25.93 7.67 14.77
N LYS A 128 25.87 8.90 15.30
CA LYS A 128 26.67 9.28 16.47
C LYS A 128 26.11 8.57 17.70
#